data_AF-A0A2N3A2R7-F1
#
_entry.id   AF-A0A2N3A2R7-F1
#
_cell.length_a   1.000
_cell.length_b   1.000
_cell.length_c   1.000
_cell.angle_alpha   90.00
_cell.angle_beta   90.00
_cell.angle_gamma   90.00
#
_symmetry.space_group_name_H-M   'P 1'
#
loop_
_entity.id
_entity.type
_entity.pdbx_description
1 polymer ?
#
loop_
_entity_poly.entity_id
_entity_poly.type
_entity_poly.pdbx_seq_one_letter_code
_entity_poly.pdbx_strand_id
1 'polypeptide(L)'
;MKYFLIIVSFVVFSFFGFSQDTLNVMFYNVLNYPQVNPTKADTLKPIVKLIKPDIFMITELTALSGANLILTDALNVDGVTHYQRATYFNGPDTDNMLYYNSNKLTLKSQFEIATVLRNISEYVLYYNAQTLSPGDDTIFIYCYVAHLKASQGITNEQQRNQEAVVFKNYLDAKAVSLENVFFAGDMNLYGDFEPAYNTIINGGLVKLFDPINSPGLWHANSSFSAIHTQSPRNVLLPDGGSNGGLDDRFDWIFTSQDALNGTNKVKYIPNSYEAIGNDGLHFNKSITDAPVNISVTPNVLSALFYMSDHLPVAMKVEIGNNVTVGIKQQVSVSSWKGFFANNQFNFQSKNPESLLNVTVFDLVGRMVYTNKFNSTNTFTINLSNLTNGLYFVYVNSEKTQETFKIIKEK
;
A
#
# COMPACT_ATOMS: atom_id res chain seq x y z
N MET A 1 -70.53 -18.37 -3.62
CA MET A 1 -69.34 -17.49 -3.79
C MET A 1 -68.12 -18.24 -3.26
N LYS A 2 -67.15 -18.56 -4.12
CA LYS A 2 -65.89 -19.21 -3.74
C LYS A 2 -64.86 -18.11 -3.46
N TYR A 3 -64.32 -18.06 -2.24
CA TYR A 3 -63.22 -17.17 -1.90
C TYR A 3 -61.90 -17.87 -2.23
N PHE A 4 -61.10 -17.26 -3.11
CA PHE A 4 -59.78 -17.74 -3.49
C PHE A 4 -58.76 -17.07 -2.56
N LEU A 5 -58.05 -17.85 -1.75
CA LEU A 5 -57.00 -17.36 -0.87
C LEU A 5 -55.70 -17.27 -1.70
N ILE A 6 -55.22 -16.06 -1.95
CA ILE A 6 -53.91 -15.83 -2.57
C ILE A 6 -52.87 -15.79 -1.45
N ILE A 7 -52.05 -16.84 -1.34
CA ILE A 7 -50.87 -16.85 -0.49
C ILE A 7 -49.71 -16.25 -1.30
N VAL A 8 -49.29 -15.04 -0.93
CA VAL A 8 -48.08 -14.41 -1.47
C VAL A 8 -46.88 -14.94 -0.68
N SER A 9 -46.05 -15.76 -1.32
CA SER A 9 -44.79 -16.23 -0.76
C SER A 9 -43.73 -15.13 -0.91
N PHE A 10 -43.24 -14.59 0.21
CA PHE A 10 -42.12 -13.66 0.26
C PHE A 10 -40.81 -14.44 0.20
N VAL A 11 -40.19 -14.52 -0.99
CA VAL A 11 -38.84 -15.07 -1.14
C VAL A 11 -37.84 -13.98 -0.76
N VAL A 12 -37.25 -14.09 0.43
CA VAL A 12 -36.12 -13.26 0.86
C VAL A 12 -34.87 -13.81 0.21
N PHE A 13 -34.42 -13.16 -0.88
CA PHE A 13 -33.08 -13.38 -1.41
C PHE A 13 -32.06 -12.70 -0.49
N SER A 14 -31.41 -13.47 0.37
CA SER A 14 -30.21 -13.02 1.08
C SER A 14 -29.06 -12.94 0.08
N PHE A 15 -28.76 -11.75 -0.42
CA PHE A 15 -27.50 -11.48 -1.09
C PHE A 15 -26.38 -11.58 -0.06
N PHE A 16 -25.57 -12.65 -0.13
CA PHE A 16 -24.27 -12.69 0.52
C PHE A 16 -23.33 -11.73 -0.23
N GLY A 17 -23.37 -10.45 0.11
CA GLY A 17 -22.33 -9.50 -0.30
C GLY A 17 -21.07 -9.78 0.51
N PHE A 18 -19.98 -10.13 -0.16
CA PHE A 18 -18.66 -10.09 0.47
C PHE A 18 -18.26 -8.62 0.66
N SER A 19 -18.10 -8.18 1.90
CA SER A 19 -17.61 -6.83 2.19
C SER A 19 -16.13 -6.73 1.81
N GLN A 20 -15.79 -5.78 0.94
CA GLN A 20 -14.42 -5.32 0.76
C GLN A 20 -14.07 -4.41 1.95
N ASP A 21 -12.91 -4.62 2.57
CA ASP A 21 -12.42 -3.71 3.61
C ASP A 21 -11.77 -2.49 2.95
N THR A 22 -11.66 -1.39 3.67
CA THR A 22 -11.02 -0.16 3.20
C THR A 22 -10.00 0.30 4.23
N LEU A 23 -8.83 0.72 3.76
CA LEU A 23 -7.84 1.40 4.57
C LEU A 23 -7.80 2.89 4.24
N ASN A 24 -7.82 3.73 5.26
CA ASN A 24 -7.50 5.16 5.13
C ASN A 24 -5.97 5.32 5.28
N VAL A 25 -5.30 5.86 4.27
CA VAL A 25 -3.85 6.16 4.29
C VAL A 25 -3.68 7.67 4.39
N MET A 26 -2.94 8.13 5.39
CA MET A 26 -2.75 9.55 5.69
C MET A 26 -1.27 9.86 5.87
N PHE A 27 -0.86 11.00 5.33
CA PHE A 27 0.43 11.63 5.58
C PHE A 27 0.23 13.02 6.19
N TYR A 28 1.09 13.40 7.13
CA TYR A 28 1.08 14.74 7.72
C TYR A 28 2.45 15.18 8.25
N ASN A 29 3.00 16.30 7.77
CA ASN A 29 4.09 17.00 8.45
C ASN A 29 3.56 17.62 9.76
N VAL A 30 4.13 17.23 10.92
CA VAL A 30 3.66 17.66 12.24
C VAL A 30 4.42 18.88 12.84
N LEU A 31 5.29 19.51 12.06
CA LEU A 31 6.02 20.74 12.40
C LEU A 31 6.83 20.66 13.70
N ASN A 32 8.06 20.15 13.59
CA ASN A 32 9.06 19.97 14.65
C ASN A 32 8.50 19.42 15.99
N TYR A 33 7.52 18.52 15.95
CA TYR A 33 6.84 18.02 17.15
C TYR A 33 7.72 16.99 17.90
N PRO A 34 7.87 17.03 19.23
CA PRO A 34 7.15 17.87 20.19
C PRO A 34 7.92 19.13 20.64
N GLN A 35 9.03 19.47 19.99
CA GLN A 35 10.02 20.44 20.46
C GLN A 35 9.42 21.80 20.86
N VAL A 36 8.55 22.37 20.02
CA VAL A 36 8.01 23.71 20.27
C VAL A 36 6.77 23.67 21.15
N ASN A 37 5.88 22.70 20.93
CA ASN A 37 4.69 22.55 21.75
C ASN A 37 4.28 21.07 21.89
N PRO A 38 4.62 20.42 23.02
CA PRO A 38 4.28 19.02 23.25
C PRO A 38 2.77 18.79 23.41
N THR A 39 1.97 19.81 23.73
CA THR A 39 0.51 19.67 23.91
C THR A 39 -0.26 19.61 22.59
N LYS A 40 0.39 19.85 21.44
CA LYS A 40 -0.23 19.78 20.10
C LYS A 40 -0.82 18.41 19.74
N ALA A 41 -0.50 17.33 20.45
CA ALA A 41 -1.21 16.05 20.25
C ALA A 41 -2.73 16.19 20.44
N ASP A 42 -3.19 17.04 21.37
CA ASP A 42 -4.61 17.35 21.52
C ASP A 42 -5.19 18.14 20.33
N THR A 43 -4.37 18.95 19.66
CA THR A 43 -4.73 19.64 18.42
C THR A 43 -4.80 18.67 17.24
N LEU A 44 -3.95 17.63 17.22
CA LEU A 44 -4.00 16.57 16.21
C LEU A 44 -5.26 15.69 16.33
N LYS A 45 -5.71 15.44 17.57
CA LYS A 45 -6.87 14.58 17.89
C LYS A 45 -8.13 14.81 17.02
N PRO A 46 -8.71 16.01 16.89
CA PRO A 46 -9.89 16.23 16.05
C PRO A 46 -9.65 15.88 14.57
N ILE A 47 -8.43 16.07 14.06
CA ILE A 47 -8.06 15.76 12.67
C ILE A 47 -8.04 14.24 12.47
N VAL A 48 -7.33 13.50 13.32
CA VAL A 48 -7.28 12.02 13.22
C VAL A 48 -8.63 11.37 13.51
N LYS A 49 -9.50 12.00 14.31
CA LYS A 49 -10.89 11.53 14.51
C LYS A 49 -11.79 11.71 13.30
N LEU A 50 -11.55 12.75 12.49
CA LEU A 50 -12.24 12.95 11.22
C LEU A 50 -11.80 11.87 10.22
N ILE A 51 -10.50 11.71 10.05
CA ILE A 51 -9.92 10.88 8.98
C ILE A 51 -9.95 9.39 9.34
N LYS A 52 -9.72 9.05 10.63
CA LYS A 52 -9.55 7.68 11.14
C LYS A 52 -8.52 6.90 10.31
N PRO A 53 -7.26 7.37 10.27
CA PRO A 53 -6.26 6.78 9.38
C PRO A 53 -5.89 5.37 9.85
N ASP A 54 -5.98 4.37 8.97
CA ASP A 54 -5.49 3.02 9.28
C ASP A 54 -3.97 2.93 9.12
N ILE A 55 -3.39 3.74 8.24
CA ILE A 55 -1.95 4.00 8.09
C ILE A 55 -1.76 5.51 8.24
N PHE A 56 -0.98 5.93 9.23
CA PHE A 56 -0.67 7.34 9.46
C PHE A 56 0.84 7.55 9.49
N MET A 57 1.34 8.24 8.47
CA MET A 57 2.75 8.57 8.26
C MET A 57 2.99 10.03 8.60
N ILE A 58 4.08 10.33 9.28
CA ILE A 58 4.45 11.71 9.62
C ILE A 58 5.92 11.99 9.36
N THR A 59 6.22 13.26 9.16
CA THR A 59 7.56 13.86 9.18
C THR A 59 7.66 14.91 10.27
N GLU A 60 8.88 15.41 10.52
CA GLU A 60 9.17 16.43 11.52
C GLU A 60 8.92 16.04 12.98
N LEU A 61 9.15 14.77 13.29
CA LEU A 61 9.21 14.31 14.66
C LEU A 61 10.61 14.57 15.24
N THR A 62 10.72 15.16 16.43
CA THR A 62 12.02 15.52 17.03
C THR A 62 12.41 14.69 18.25
N ALA A 63 11.50 13.83 18.74
CA ALA A 63 11.79 12.96 19.88
C ALA A 63 10.82 11.78 20.00
N LEU A 64 11.31 10.69 20.60
CA LEU A 64 10.51 9.53 21.03
C LEU A 64 9.31 9.92 21.92
N SER A 65 9.46 10.93 22.77
CA SER A 65 8.37 11.41 23.62
C SER A 65 7.19 11.92 22.79
N GLY A 66 7.46 12.65 21.70
CA GLY A 66 6.44 13.07 20.75
C GLY A 66 5.77 11.87 20.07
N ALA A 67 6.56 10.87 19.69
CA ALA A 67 5.99 9.65 19.11
C ALA A 67 4.96 9.00 20.04
N ASN A 68 5.28 8.97 21.33
CA ASN A 68 4.40 8.42 22.37
C ASN A 68 3.17 9.31 22.60
N LEU A 69 3.33 10.62 22.70
CA LEU A 69 2.22 11.55 22.94
C LEU A 69 1.20 11.53 21.80
N ILE A 70 1.62 11.47 20.54
CA ILE A 70 0.67 11.28 19.42
C ILE A 70 -0.12 9.97 19.59
N LEU A 71 0.55 8.89 19.99
CA LEU A 71 -0.12 7.61 20.22
C LEU A 71 -1.14 7.69 21.35
N THR A 72 -0.77 8.27 22.49
CA THR A 72 -1.57 8.22 23.73
C THR A 72 -2.61 9.34 23.83
N ASP A 73 -2.36 10.48 23.20
CA ASP A 73 -3.16 11.70 23.42
C ASP A 73 -3.95 12.11 22.16
N ALA A 74 -3.60 11.58 20.99
CA ALA A 74 -4.34 11.81 19.74
C ALA A 74 -5.04 10.55 19.19
N LEU A 75 -4.33 9.42 19.15
CA LEU A 75 -4.81 8.19 18.49
C LEU A 75 -5.58 7.26 19.43
N ASN A 76 -4.99 6.89 20.58
CA ASN A 76 -5.58 5.95 21.56
C ASN A 76 -6.27 6.69 22.71
N VAL A 77 -7.29 7.47 22.36
CA VAL A 77 -8.09 8.28 23.28
C VAL A 77 -9.58 8.04 23.06
N ASP A 78 -10.40 8.47 24.01
CA ASP A 78 -11.87 8.45 23.89
C ASP A 78 -12.44 7.06 23.54
N GLY A 79 -11.86 6.01 24.14
CA GLY A 79 -12.24 4.60 23.95
C GLY A 79 -11.52 3.89 22.80
N VAL A 80 -10.69 4.59 22.02
CA VAL A 80 -9.81 3.96 21.02
C VAL A 80 -8.54 3.44 21.71
N THR A 81 -8.16 2.20 21.41
CA THR A 81 -7.00 1.53 22.05
C THR A 81 -6.18 0.67 21.08
N HIS A 82 -6.52 0.69 19.79
CA HIS A 82 -6.00 -0.24 18.80
C HIS A 82 -4.92 0.36 17.89
N TYR A 83 -4.55 1.62 18.05
CA TYR A 83 -3.40 2.13 17.31
C TYR A 83 -2.11 1.60 17.91
N GLN A 84 -1.18 1.25 17.04
CA GLN A 84 0.20 0.94 17.36
C GLN A 84 1.11 1.85 16.53
N ARG A 85 2.39 1.86 16.86
CA ARG A 85 3.39 2.68 16.18
C ARG A 85 4.63 1.84 15.89
N ALA A 86 5.36 2.18 14.83
CA ALA A 86 6.67 1.61 14.56
C ALA A 86 7.68 1.93 15.67
N THR A 87 8.88 1.36 15.58
CA THR A 87 9.98 1.74 16.46
C THR A 87 10.49 3.10 16.01
N TYR A 88 10.55 4.06 16.92
CA TYR A 88 11.14 5.36 16.65
C TYR A 88 12.65 5.21 16.40
N PHE A 89 13.15 5.93 15.41
CA PHE A 89 14.56 6.02 15.09
C PHE A 89 14.97 7.49 15.14
N ASN A 90 16.05 7.79 15.86
CA ASN A 90 16.61 9.13 15.94
C ASN A 90 17.71 9.29 14.87
N GLY A 91 17.36 9.96 13.79
CA GLY A 91 18.19 10.24 12.64
C GLY A 91 19.06 11.49 12.77
N PRO A 92 19.61 11.98 11.65
CA PRO A 92 20.53 13.13 11.63
C PRO A 92 19.86 14.50 11.84
N ASP A 93 18.55 14.61 11.68
CA ASP A 93 17.76 15.85 11.78
C ASP A 93 16.37 15.48 12.34
N THR A 94 15.26 16.04 11.83
CA THR A 94 13.92 15.57 12.20
C THR A 94 13.59 14.22 11.57
N ASP A 95 12.80 13.43 12.29
CA ASP A 95 12.51 12.05 11.97
C ASP A 95 11.11 11.83 11.40
N ASN A 96 10.95 10.64 10.80
CA ASN A 96 9.66 10.15 10.36
C ASN A 96 9.08 9.17 11.38
N MET A 97 7.78 8.92 11.26
CA MET A 97 7.12 7.90 12.06
C MET A 97 5.91 7.31 11.32
N LEU A 98 5.61 6.04 11.59
CA LEU A 98 4.37 5.40 11.15
C LEU A 98 3.57 4.88 12.34
N TYR A 99 2.28 5.19 12.32
CA TYR A 99 1.25 4.61 13.18
C TYR A 99 0.29 3.79 12.33
N TYR A 100 -0.27 2.73 12.91
CA TYR A 100 -1.20 1.85 12.20
C TYR A 100 -2.30 1.33 13.11
N ASN A 101 -3.47 1.07 12.52
CA ASN A 101 -4.58 0.40 13.17
C ASN A 101 -4.29 -1.10 13.33
N SER A 102 -3.98 -1.56 14.55
CA SER A 102 -3.60 -2.96 14.81
C SER A 102 -4.74 -3.96 14.65
N ASN A 103 -5.99 -3.49 14.55
CA ASN A 103 -7.11 -4.38 14.20
C ASN A 103 -7.04 -4.81 12.73
N LYS A 104 -6.42 -4.02 11.86
CA LYS A 104 -6.34 -4.28 10.41
C LYS A 104 -4.95 -4.60 9.91
N LEU A 105 -3.91 -4.13 10.61
CA LEU A 105 -2.54 -4.15 10.11
C LEU A 105 -1.57 -4.62 11.19
N THR A 106 -0.43 -5.16 10.76
CA THR A 106 0.69 -5.43 11.66
C THR A 106 2.00 -5.06 10.99
N LEU A 107 2.91 -4.45 11.75
CA LEU A 107 4.24 -4.12 11.28
C LEU A 107 5.08 -5.40 11.13
N LYS A 108 5.53 -5.67 9.90
CA LYS A 108 6.40 -6.79 9.56
C LYS A 108 7.87 -6.46 9.77
N SER A 109 8.29 -5.31 9.28
CA SER A 109 9.68 -4.83 9.35
C SER A 109 9.74 -3.33 9.12
N GLN A 110 10.87 -2.73 9.50
CA GLN A 110 11.19 -1.34 9.20
C GLN A 110 12.68 -1.19 8.93
N PHE A 111 13.06 -0.13 8.23
CA PHE A 111 14.45 0.21 7.94
C PHE A 111 14.62 1.71 7.71
N GLU A 112 15.81 2.25 7.95
CA GLU A 112 16.13 3.66 7.68
C GLU A 112 17.13 3.77 6.55
N ILE A 113 16.70 4.42 5.46
CA ILE A 113 17.50 4.67 4.28
C ILE A 113 18.23 5.99 4.51
N ALA A 114 19.52 5.92 4.82
CA ALA A 114 20.33 7.10 5.07
C ALA A 114 20.47 7.96 3.81
N THR A 115 20.18 9.25 3.94
CA THR A 115 20.52 10.27 2.94
C THR A 115 21.48 11.32 3.54
N VAL A 116 21.74 12.41 2.84
CA VAL A 116 22.64 13.48 3.32
C VAL A 116 22.01 14.29 4.44
N LEU A 117 20.72 14.62 4.36
CA LEU A 117 20.05 15.51 5.31
C LEU A 117 19.16 14.76 6.31
N ARG A 118 18.21 13.94 5.82
CA ARG A 118 17.23 13.20 6.62
C ARG A 118 17.08 11.78 6.13
N ASN A 119 16.86 10.84 7.03
CA ASN A 119 16.60 9.46 6.61
C ASN A 119 15.23 9.37 5.94
N ILE A 120 15.13 8.48 4.95
CA ILE A 120 13.85 8.02 4.40
C ILE A 120 13.51 6.71 5.11
N SER A 121 12.35 6.64 5.74
CA SER A 121 11.97 5.48 6.54
C SER A 121 11.14 4.50 5.73
N GLU A 122 11.50 3.22 5.78
CA GLU A 122 10.71 2.10 5.24
C GLU A 122 9.93 1.43 6.37
N TYR A 123 8.65 1.16 6.10
CA TYR A 123 7.78 0.36 6.95
C TYR A 123 7.03 -0.64 6.07
N VAL A 124 7.20 -1.93 6.37
CA VAL A 124 6.46 -3.00 5.70
C VAL A 124 5.35 -3.47 6.62
N LEU A 125 4.11 -3.29 6.20
CA LEU A 125 2.93 -3.76 6.92
C LEU A 125 2.38 -5.01 6.22
N TYR A 126 1.71 -5.87 6.97
CA TYR A 126 0.81 -6.86 6.39
C TYR A 126 -0.62 -6.66 6.89
N TYR A 127 -1.59 -6.97 6.04
CA TYR A 127 -3.01 -6.88 6.35
C TYR A 127 -3.49 -8.10 7.15
N ASN A 128 -4.19 -7.86 8.25
CA ASN A 128 -4.78 -8.86 9.12
C ASN A 128 -6.11 -9.35 8.52
N ALA A 129 -6.04 -10.27 7.54
CA ALA A 129 -7.24 -10.87 6.98
C ALA A 129 -7.99 -11.68 8.04
N GLN A 130 -9.30 -11.42 8.19
CA GLN A 130 -10.14 -12.08 9.20
C GLN A 130 -10.33 -13.59 8.94
N THR A 131 -10.19 -14.02 7.69
CA THR A 131 -10.21 -15.42 7.26
C THR A 131 -9.12 -15.66 6.23
N LEU A 132 -8.03 -16.34 6.62
CA LEU A 132 -7.05 -16.88 5.67
C LEU A 132 -7.40 -18.35 5.43
N SER A 133 -7.86 -18.67 4.24
CA SER A 133 -7.97 -20.04 3.75
C SER A 133 -6.58 -20.56 3.36
N PRO A 134 -6.33 -21.88 3.41
CA PRO A 134 -5.11 -22.44 2.83
C PRO A 134 -4.97 -22.05 1.35
N GLY A 135 -3.92 -21.27 1.04
CA GLY A 135 -3.67 -20.72 -0.30
C GLY A 135 -3.93 -19.22 -0.45
N ASP A 136 -4.48 -18.55 0.57
CA ASP A 136 -4.62 -17.09 0.57
C ASP A 136 -3.26 -16.42 0.76
N ASP A 137 -2.90 -15.56 -0.21
CA ASP A 137 -1.67 -14.79 -0.15
C ASP A 137 -1.77 -13.61 0.82
N THR A 138 -0.70 -13.39 1.59
CA THR A 138 -0.59 -12.29 2.55
C THR A 138 -0.43 -10.97 1.78
N ILE A 139 -1.31 -10.01 2.05
CA ILE A 139 -1.22 -8.68 1.43
C ILE A 139 -0.17 -7.88 2.18
N PHE A 140 0.94 -7.56 1.50
CA PHE A 140 1.96 -6.65 1.99
C PHE A 140 1.72 -5.22 1.48
N ILE A 141 2.02 -4.25 2.32
CA ILE A 141 1.97 -2.82 2.01
C ILE A 141 3.32 -2.22 2.37
N TYR A 142 3.98 -1.59 1.41
CA TYR A 142 5.31 -1.02 1.58
C TYR A 142 5.18 0.49 1.66
N CYS A 143 5.28 1.04 2.86
CA CYS A 143 5.23 2.47 3.11
C CYS A 143 6.64 3.04 3.21
N TYR A 144 6.88 4.14 2.51
CA TYR A 144 8.11 4.92 2.58
C TYR A 144 7.76 6.35 2.95
N VAL A 145 8.52 6.94 3.87
CA VAL A 145 8.28 8.30 4.36
C VAL A 145 9.53 9.15 4.18
N ALA A 146 9.40 10.32 3.55
CA ALA A 146 10.51 11.26 3.35
C ALA A 146 10.14 12.69 3.75
N HIS A 147 11.15 13.43 4.19
CA HIS A 147 11.12 14.89 4.28
C HIS A 147 12.32 15.40 3.48
N LEU A 148 12.09 15.74 2.21
CA LEU A 148 13.17 16.13 1.30
C LEU A 148 13.68 17.54 1.60
N LYS A 149 14.85 17.86 1.08
CA LYS A 149 15.46 19.19 1.22
C LYS A 149 14.48 20.34 0.90
N ALA A 150 14.25 21.20 1.89
CA ALA A 150 13.43 22.41 1.76
C ALA A 150 14.08 23.55 0.97
N SER A 151 13.31 24.62 0.74
CA SER A 151 13.69 25.87 0.06
C SER A 151 13.84 25.78 -1.46
N GLN A 152 13.65 26.93 -2.13
CA GLN A 152 13.77 27.10 -3.59
C GLN A 152 15.22 27.20 -4.07
N GLY A 153 15.40 27.04 -5.38
CA GLY A 153 16.65 27.32 -6.07
C GLY A 153 17.44 26.05 -6.39
N ILE A 154 18.19 26.12 -7.50
CA ILE A 154 18.84 24.98 -8.17
C ILE A 154 19.64 24.10 -7.20
N THR A 155 20.35 24.68 -6.23
CA THR A 155 21.11 23.88 -5.23
C THR A 155 20.20 22.99 -4.39
N ASN A 156 19.06 23.50 -3.92
CA ASN A 156 18.11 22.76 -3.10
C ASN A 156 17.36 21.73 -3.94
N GLU A 157 16.96 22.09 -5.17
CA GLU A 157 16.34 21.17 -6.15
C GLU A 157 17.24 19.96 -6.45
N GLN A 158 18.56 20.19 -6.58
CA GLN A 158 19.53 19.11 -6.78
C GLN A 158 19.73 18.25 -5.54
N GLN A 159 19.68 18.82 -4.34
CA GLN A 159 19.73 18.06 -3.09
C GLN A 159 18.51 17.14 -2.94
N ARG A 160 17.29 17.65 -3.22
CA ARG A 160 16.08 16.80 -3.29
C ARG A 160 16.27 15.65 -4.28
N ASN A 161 16.86 15.93 -5.44
CA ASN A 161 17.10 14.89 -6.45
C ASN A 161 18.12 13.85 -5.98
N GLN A 162 19.17 14.23 -5.27
CA GLN A 162 20.14 13.29 -4.70
C GLN A 162 19.49 12.35 -3.69
N GLU A 163 18.62 12.88 -2.81
CA GLU A 163 17.85 12.09 -1.86
C GLU A 163 16.88 11.13 -2.59
N ALA A 164 16.19 11.61 -3.63
CA ALA A 164 15.34 10.78 -4.47
C ALA A 164 16.13 9.67 -5.18
N VAL A 165 17.34 9.94 -5.70
CA VAL A 165 18.21 8.92 -6.32
C VAL A 165 18.59 7.84 -5.31
N VAL A 166 18.95 8.21 -4.08
CA VAL A 166 19.24 7.25 -3.01
C VAL A 166 18.04 6.33 -2.76
N PHE A 167 16.84 6.91 -2.68
CA PHE A 167 15.60 6.15 -2.53
C PHE A 167 15.37 5.16 -3.69
N LYS A 168 15.44 5.63 -4.94
CA LYS A 168 15.23 4.76 -6.11
C LYS A 168 16.25 3.63 -6.20
N ASN A 169 17.53 3.91 -5.91
CA ASN A 169 18.56 2.89 -5.85
C ASN A 169 18.28 1.85 -4.76
N TYR A 170 17.73 2.27 -3.61
CA TYR A 170 17.33 1.35 -2.55
C TYR A 170 16.19 0.43 -3.00
N LEU A 171 15.17 0.97 -3.69
CA LEU A 171 14.08 0.15 -4.23
C LEU A 171 14.59 -0.87 -5.26
N ASP A 172 15.45 -0.45 -6.18
CA ASP A 172 16.00 -1.31 -7.23
C ASP A 172 16.92 -2.41 -6.69
N ALA A 173 17.54 -2.18 -5.53
CA ALA A 173 18.39 -3.16 -4.86
C ALA A 173 17.61 -4.22 -4.07
N LYS A 174 16.28 -4.10 -3.96
CA LYS A 174 15.46 -5.09 -3.25
C LYS A 174 15.44 -6.43 -4.01
N ALA A 175 15.76 -7.50 -3.30
CA ALA A 175 15.68 -8.87 -3.83
C ALA A 175 14.24 -9.38 -3.98
N VAL A 176 13.27 -8.69 -3.39
CA VAL A 176 11.84 -9.01 -3.47
C VAL A 176 11.16 -8.09 -4.47
N SER A 177 10.17 -8.62 -5.18
CA SER A 177 9.26 -7.76 -5.95
C SER A 177 8.51 -6.88 -4.96
N LEU A 178 8.63 -5.56 -5.08
CA LEU A 178 7.86 -4.63 -4.29
C LEU A 178 6.43 -4.58 -4.82
N GLU A 179 5.47 -4.62 -3.91
CA GLU A 179 4.04 -4.60 -4.18
C GLU A 179 3.41 -3.51 -3.31
N ASN A 180 2.30 -2.92 -3.75
CA ASN A 180 1.51 -1.96 -3.00
C ASN A 180 2.39 -0.90 -2.29
N VAL A 181 3.23 -0.23 -3.07
CA VAL A 181 4.16 0.80 -2.58
C VAL A 181 3.41 2.10 -2.40
N PHE A 182 3.57 2.72 -1.23
CA PHE A 182 3.14 4.08 -0.91
C PHE A 182 4.37 4.88 -0.51
N PHE A 183 4.72 5.91 -1.28
CA PHE A 183 5.80 6.83 -0.93
C PHE A 183 5.19 8.18 -0.58
N ALA A 184 5.16 8.47 0.72
CA ALA A 184 4.55 9.66 1.26
C ALA A 184 5.59 10.60 1.87
N GLY A 185 5.27 11.88 1.99
CA GLY A 185 6.22 12.81 2.55
C GLY A 185 5.98 14.26 2.20
N ASP A 186 6.71 15.12 2.91
CA ASP A 186 6.95 16.50 2.53
C ASP A 186 8.12 16.50 1.53
N MET A 187 7.77 16.63 0.26
CA MET A 187 8.72 16.53 -0.84
C MET A 187 9.36 17.88 -1.19
N ASN A 188 8.86 19.00 -0.64
CA ASN A 188 9.34 20.35 -0.95
C ASN A 188 9.50 20.64 -2.47
N LEU A 189 8.63 20.05 -3.31
CA LEU A 189 8.66 20.23 -4.77
C LEU A 189 7.79 21.41 -5.19
N TYR A 190 8.35 22.34 -5.95
CA TYR A 190 7.65 23.53 -6.45
C TYR A 190 7.00 23.28 -7.82
N GLY A 191 7.51 22.32 -8.59
CA GLY A 191 6.91 21.91 -9.86
C GLY A 191 7.45 20.60 -10.42
N ASP A 192 6.75 20.07 -11.42
CA ASP A 192 7.11 18.84 -12.13
C ASP A 192 8.40 18.95 -12.96
N PHE A 193 8.87 20.19 -13.20
CA PHE A 193 10.16 20.48 -13.82
C PHE A 193 11.35 20.08 -12.96
N GLU A 194 11.16 19.89 -11.65
CA GLU A 194 12.26 19.55 -10.75
C GLU A 194 12.81 18.15 -11.04
N PRO A 195 14.16 17.98 -11.07
CA PRO A 195 14.76 16.68 -11.35
C PRO A 195 14.30 15.58 -10.38
N ALA A 196 14.07 15.93 -9.11
CA ALA A 196 13.58 15.02 -8.08
C ALA A 196 12.21 14.43 -8.44
N TYR A 197 11.28 15.22 -8.98
CA TYR A 197 9.96 14.72 -9.40
C TYR A 197 10.11 13.63 -10.44
N ASN A 198 10.88 13.89 -11.51
CA ASN A 198 11.14 12.90 -12.54
C ASN A 198 11.86 11.65 -11.98
N THR A 199 12.84 11.81 -11.09
CA THR A 199 13.50 10.67 -10.44
C THR A 199 12.52 9.83 -9.62
N ILE A 200 11.58 10.44 -8.89
CA ILE A 200 10.59 9.71 -8.10
C ILE A 200 9.68 8.85 -8.99
N ILE A 201 9.09 9.45 -10.04
CA ILE A 201 8.09 8.76 -10.88
C ILE A 201 8.74 7.82 -11.91
N ASN A 202 9.84 8.25 -12.53
CA ASN A 202 10.47 7.59 -13.67
C ASN A 202 11.86 7.01 -13.38
N GLY A 203 12.49 7.31 -12.24
CA GLY A 203 13.77 6.72 -11.89
C GLY A 203 13.66 5.22 -11.60
N GLY A 204 14.74 4.49 -11.88
CA GLY A 204 14.84 3.07 -11.54
C GLY A 204 13.81 2.14 -12.20
N LEU A 205 13.71 0.93 -11.65
CA LEU A 205 12.80 -0.14 -12.08
C LEU A 205 11.40 0.01 -11.48
N VAL A 206 11.31 0.49 -10.24
CA VAL A 206 10.04 0.63 -9.52
C VAL A 206 9.39 1.96 -9.90
N LYS A 207 8.40 1.97 -10.81
CA LYS A 207 7.68 3.20 -11.19
C LYS A 207 6.69 3.61 -10.11
N LEU A 208 6.62 4.92 -9.85
CA LEU A 208 5.67 5.52 -8.93
C LEU A 208 4.82 6.55 -9.66
N PHE A 209 3.62 6.78 -9.13
CA PHE A 209 2.59 7.57 -9.78
C PHE A 209 1.93 8.50 -8.77
N ASP A 210 1.57 9.69 -9.21
CA ASP A 210 0.66 10.58 -8.50
C ASP A 210 -0.78 10.07 -8.71
N PRO A 211 -1.52 9.64 -7.66
CA PRO A 211 -2.87 9.11 -7.80
C PRO A 211 -3.87 10.08 -8.43
N ILE A 212 -3.64 11.39 -8.32
CA ILE A 212 -4.49 12.44 -8.92
C ILE A 212 -3.95 13.00 -10.23
N ASN A 213 -2.79 12.50 -10.69
CA ASN A 213 -2.16 12.85 -11.97
C ASN A 213 -2.23 14.36 -12.29
N SER A 214 -1.66 15.18 -11.42
CA SER A 214 -1.67 16.64 -11.57
C SER A 214 -0.25 17.23 -11.67
N PRO A 215 0.52 16.88 -12.72
CA PRO A 215 1.82 17.49 -12.98
C PRO A 215 1.66 18.99 -13.32
N GLY A 216 2.63 19.80 -12.91
CA GLY A 216 2.78 21.18 -13.33
C GLY A 216 3.57 22.02 -12.34
N LEU A 217 3.47 23.35 -12.48
CA LEU A 217 4.04 24.32 -11.55
C LEU A 217 3.03 24.56 -10.40
N TRP A 218 3.22 23.89 -9.27
CA TRP A 218 2.32 23.99 -8.11
C TRP A 218 2.50 25.30 -7.34
N HIS A 219 3.73 25.80 -7.27
CA HIS A 219 4.06 27.00 -6.50
C HIS A 219 3.35 28.24 -6.99
N ALA A 220 2.71 28.96 -6.05
CA ALA A 220 2.05 30.23 -6.26
C ALA A 220 1.11 30.23 -7.48
N ASN A 221 0.46 29.09 -7.73
CA ASN A 221 -0.36 28.90 -8.92
C ASN A 221 -1.81 28.51 -8.55
N SER A 222 -2.73 29.46 -8.74
CA SER A 222 -4.14 29.26 -8.42
C SER A 222 -4.82 28.12 -9.19
N SER A 223 -4.27 27.67 -10.33
CA SER A 223 -4.80 26.49 -11.03
C SER A 223 -4.66 25.19 -10.23
N PHE A 224 -3.79 25.17 -9.22
CA PHE A 224 -3.57 24.05 -8.31
C PHE A 224 -4.14 24.31 -6.90
N SER A 225 -4.93 25.37 -6.71
CA SER A 225 -5.42 25.79 -5.39
C SER A 225 -6.14 24.68 -4.63
N ALA A 226 -6.86 23.80 -5.32
CA ALA A 226 -7.60 22.69 -4.72
C ALA A 226 -6.70 21.55 -4.18
N ILE A 227 -5.40 21.58 -4.46
CA ILE A 227 -4.46 20.53 -4.05
C ILE A 227 -3.23 21.06 -3.31
N HIS A 228 -3.20 22.36 -2.99
CA HIS A 228 -2.18 22.93 -2.11
C HIS A 228 -2.29 22.37 -0.70
N THR A 229 -1.15 22.28 -0.03
CA THR A 229 -0.97 21.69 1.29
C THR A 229 -0.20 22.60 2.24
N GLN A 230 0.51 23.62 1.75
CA GLN A 230 1.20 24.62 2.57
C GLN A 230 0.97 26.05 2.02
N SER A 231 0.84 27.09 2.86
CA SER A 231 0.60 27.07 4.32
C SER A 231 -0.88 27.30 4.62
N PRO A 232 -1.52 26.57 5.57
CA PRO A 232 -2.88 26.88 5.98
C PRO A 232 -2.99 28.23 6.71
N ARG A 233 -1.88 28.94 6.89
CA ARG A 233 -1.75 30.16 7.69
C ARG A 233 -1.21 31.28 6.82
N ASN A 234 -1.80 32.46 6.96
CA ASN A 234 -1.24 33.70 6.40
C ASN A 234 -0.50 34.56 7.46
N VAL A 235 -0.49 34.11 8.71
CA VAL A 235 0.18 34.78 9.83
C VAL A 235 1.27 33.90 10.40
N LEU A 236 2.37 34.52 10.85
CA LEU A 236 3.41 33.81 11.57
C LEU A 236 2.92 33.44 12.97
N LEU A 237 3.03 32.16 13.33
CA LEU A 237 2.85 31.69 14.70
C LEU A 237 4.23 31.50 15.36
N PRO A 238 4.33 31.58 16.70
CA PRO A 238 5.59 31.37 17.42
C PRO A 238 5.93 29.87 17.54
N ASP A 239 5.70 29.09 16.47
CA ASP A 239 5.95 27.65 16.41
C ASP A 239 6.96 27.22 15.35
N GLY A 240 7.57 28.19 14.65
CA GLY A 240 8.58 27.94 13.63
C GLY A 240 8.03 27.56 12.26
N GLY A 241 6.71 27.47 12.10
CA GLY A 241 6.08 27.14 10.83
C GLY A 241 6.03 28.29 9.84
N SER A 242 5.96 27.93 8.56
CA SER A 242 5.82 28.84 7.43
C SER A 242 4.44 29.52 7.40
N ASN A 243 4.40 30.71 6.83
CA ASN A 243 3.19 31.46 6.52
C ASN A 243 3.20 31.86 5.04
N GLY A 244 2.17 32.58 4.58
CA GLY A 244 2.04 33.04 3.19
C GLY A 244 0.71 32.65 2.56
N GLY A 245 -0.04 31.75 3.21
CA GLY A 245 -1.30 31.19 2.71
C GLY A 245 -1.10 29.94 1.85
N LEU A 246 -2.20 29.31 1.44
CA LEU A 246 -2.15 28.03 0.71
C LEU A 246 -1.73 28.22 -0.76
N ASP A 247 -0.47 28.02 -1.06
CA ASP A 247 0.10 28.31 -2.38
C ASP A 247 1.13 27.30 -2.89
N ASP A 248 1.38 26.22 -2.13
CA ASP A 248 2.30 25.15 -2.49
C ASP A 248 1.69 23.75 -2.29
N ARG A 249 2.09 22.77 -3.12
CA ARG A 249 1.79 21.34 -2.95
C ARG A 249 3.07 20.59 -2.57
N PHE A 250 3.35 20.52 -1.28
CA PHE A 250 4.54 19.84 -0.77
C PHE A 250 4.27 18.45 -0.21
N ASP A 251 3.03 18.12 0.12
CA ASP A 251 2.70 16.87 0.79
C ASP A 251 2.11 15.86 -0.21
N TRP A 252 2.72 14.67 -0.29
CA TRP A 252 2.42 13.67 -1.32
C TRP A 252 2.13 12.30 -0.72
N ILE A 253 1.34 11.50 -1.46
CA ILE A 253 1.30 10.03 -1.33
C ILE A 253 1.37 9.44 -2.74
N PHE A 254 2.58 9.20 -3.24
CA PHE A 254 2.80 8.47 -4.49
C PHE A 254 2.52 6.99 -4.31
N THR A 255 2.10 6.32 -5.38
CA THR A 255 1.79 4.88 -5.35
C THR A 255 2.44 4.11 -6.48
N SER A 256 2.71 2.82 -6.30
CA SER A 256 3.03 1.92 -7.42
C SER A 256 1.81 1.65 -8.30
N GLN A 257 2.05 1.14 -9.52
CA GLN A 257 1.00 0.87 -10.51
C GLN A 257 -0.04 -0.15 -10.04
N ASP A 258 0.41 -1.18 -9.31
CA ASP A 258 -0.42 -2.22 -8.74
C ASP A 258 -1.32 -1.70 -7.61
N ALA A 259 -0.86 -0.74 -6.81
CA ALA A 259 -1.70 -0.02 -5.85
C ALA A 259 -2.76 0.85 -6.55
N LEU A 260 -2.52 1.35 -7.76
CA LEU A 260 -3.53 2.11 -8.51
C LEU A 260 -4.61 1.21 -9.12
N ASN A 261 -4.21 0.06 -9.67
CA ASN A 261 -5.11 -0.81 -10.45
C ASN A 261 -5.61 -2.04 -9.68
N GLY A 262 -5.10 -2.28 -8.47
CA GLY A 262 -5.49 -3.39 -7.61
C GLY A 262 -4.80 -4.72 -7.87
N THR A 263 -3.78 -4.79 -8.73
CA THR A 263 -3.18 -6.08 -9.11
C THR A 263 -2.70 -6.85 -7.88
N ASN A 264 -2.10 -6.20 -6.88
CA ASN A 264 -1.71 -6.89 -5.63
C ASN A 264 -2.69 -6.69 -4.48
N LYS A 265 -3.99 -6.71 -4.80
CA LYS A 265 -5.13 -6.69 -3.87
C LYS A 265 -5.30 -5.43 -3.03
N VAL A 266 -4.41 -4.45 -3.12
CA VAL A 266 -4.64 -3.09 -2.62
C VAL A 266 -4.93 -2.20 -3.81
N LYS A 267 -6.04 -1.48 -3.78
CA LYS A 267 -6.42 -0.60 -4.88
C LYS A 267 -6.85 0.76 -4.39
N TYR A 268 -6.24 1.81 -4.93
CA TYR A 268 -6.68 3.18 -4.74
C TYR A 268 -8.15 3.34 -5.13
N ILE A 269 -8.94 3.96 -4.25
CA ILE A 269 -10.31 4.36 -4.54
C ILE A 269 -10.25 5.71 -5.27
N PRO A 270 -10.65 5.78 -6.56
CA PRO A 270 -10.57 7.02 -7.32
C PRO A 270 -11.31 8.19 -6.63
N ASN A 271 -10.75 9.39 -6.75
CA ASN A 271 -11.27 10.63 -6.15
C ASN A 271 -11.31 10.64 -4.61
N SER A 272 -10.57 9.74 -3.94
CA SER A 272 -10.46 9.75 -2.48
C SER A 272 -9.22 10.47 -1.95
N TYR A 273 -8.34 10.94 -2.84
CA TYR A 273 -7.12 11.66 -2.47
C TYR A 273 -7.47 13.13 -2.21
N GLU A 274 -7.15 13.65 -1.03
CA GLU A 274 -7.57 14.97 -0.58
C GLU A 274 -6.50 15.62 0.31
N ALA A 275 -6.26 16.92 0.12
CA ALA A 275 -5.62 17.78 1.11
C ALA A 275 -6.68 18.27 2.10
N ILE A 276 -6.72 17.66 3.28
CA ILE A 276 -7.85 17.80 4.21
C ILE A 276 -7.98 19.24 4.71
N GLY A 277 -9.16 19.81 4.52
CA GLY A 277 -9.46 21.20 4.90
C GLY A 277 -9.13 22.24 3.82
N ASN A 278 -8.58 21.83 2.67
CA ASN A 278 -8.46 22.70 1.51
C ASN A 278 -9.75 22.66 0.67
N ASP A 279 -10.45 23.78 0.57
CA ASP A 279 -11.66 23.93 -0.25
C ASP A 279 -11.38 24.50 -1.65
N GLY A 280 -10.11 24.78 -1.97
CA GLY A 280 -9.68 25.41 -3.21
C GLY A 280 -9.93 26.93 -3.29
N LEU A 281 -10.49 27.56 -2.25
CA LEU A 281 -10.89 28.98 -2.23
C LEU A 281 -9.92 29.89 -1.46
N HIS A 282 -8.90 29.29 -0.83
CA HIS A 282 -7.95 29.96 0.07
C HIS A 282 -6.53 30.11 -0.51
N PHE A 283 -6.41 30.19 -1.85
CA PHE A 283 -5.14 30.49 -2.50
C PHE A 283 -4.52 31.80 -1.95
N ASN A 284 -3.27 31.75 -1.48
CA ASN A 284 -2.55 32.84 -0.79
C ASN A 284 -3.31 33.42 0.43
N LYS A 285 -4.15 32.62 1.08
CA LYS A 285 -4.91 33.00 2.28
C LYS A 285 -4.77 31.95 3.37
N SER A 286 -5.10 32.36 4.60
CA SER A 286 -5.32 31.41 5.69
C SER A 286 -6.58 30.60 5.40
N ILE A 287 -6.63 29.32 5.78
CA ILE A 287 -7.87 28.51 5.69
C ILE A 287 -9.02 29.03 6.57
N THR A 288 -8.72 29.98 7.45
CA THR A 288 -9.66 30.64 8.35
C THR A 288 -10.15 32.00 7.84
N ASP A 289 -9.64 32.48 6.71
CA ASP A 289 -10.03 33.76 6.13
C ASP A 289 -11.38 33.67 5.39
N ALA A 290 -11.86 34.79 4.83
CA ALA A 290 -13.02 34.77 3.95
C ALA A 290 -12.65 34.33 2.51
N PRO A 291 -13.51 33.55 1.83
CA PRO A 291 -14.84 33.09 2.23
C PRO A 291 -14.81 31.97 3.30
N VAL A 292 -15.88 31.81 4.08
CA VAL A 292 -15.92 30.77 5.13
C VAL A 292 -15.65 29.39 4.55
N ASN A 293 -14.61 28.73 5.04
CA ASN A 293 -14.29 27.34 4.70
C ASN A 293 -15.26 26.38 5.38
N ILE A 294 -15.99 25.61 4.58
CA ILE A 294 -16.98 24.61 5.04
C ILE A 294 -16.59 23.17 4.69
N SER A 295 -15.36 22.94 4.23
CA SER A 295 -14.87 21.59 3.89
C SER A 295 -14.83 20.66 5.10
N VAL A 296 -14.59 21.22 6.28
CA VAL A 296 -14.57 20.51 7.57
C VAL A 296 -15.30 21.30 8.65
N THR A 297 -15.60 20.67 9.77
CA THR A 297 -16.21 21.36 10.91
C THR A 297 -15.29 22.47 11.46
N PRO A 298 -15.82 23.56 12.07
CA PRO A 298 -15.00 24.65 12.60
C PRO A 298 -13.93 24.20 13.61
N ASN A 299 -14.22 23.16 14.41
CA ASN A 299 -13.26 22.58 15.35
C ASN A 299 -12.06 21.94 14.63
N VAL A 300 -12.32 21.20 13.55
CA VAL A 300 -11.25 20.59 12.73
C VAL A 300 -10.49 21.67 11.97
N LEU A 301 -11.17 22.68 11.43
CA LEU A 301 -10.53 23.79 10.72
C LEU A 301 -9.53 24.55 11.61
N SER A 302 -9.95 24.87 12.85
CA SER A 302 -9.08 25.48 13.86
C SER A 302 -7.90 24.56 14.20
N ALA A 303 -8.15 23.26 14.34
CA ALA A 303 -7.09 22.30 14.59
C ALA A 303 -6.06 22.24 13.46
N LEU A 304 -6.51 22.20 12.19
CA LEU A 304 -5.61 22.24 11.03
C LEU A 304 -4.75 23.51 11.02
N PHE A 305 -5.34 24.66 11.32
CA PHE A 305 -4.62 25.94 11.41
C PHE A 305 -3.52 25.91 12.48
N TYR A 306 -3.80 25.41 13.68
CA TYR A 306 -2.85 25.44 14.81
C TYR A 306 -1.88 24.25 14.86
N MET A 307 -2.19 23.13 14.22
CA MET A 307 -1.38 21.91 14.31
C MET A 307 -0.04 22.09 13.61
N SER A 308 -0.08 22.39 12.31
CA SER A 308 1.08 22.46 11.43
C SER A 308 0.92 23.60 10.42
N ASP A 309 2.01 24.03 9.82
CA ASP A 309 2.03 24.86 8.61
C ASP A 309 1.79 24.02 7.34
N HIS A 310 1.45 22.74 7.50
CA HIS A 310 0.94 21.87 6.44
C HIS A 310 -0.51 21.45 6.71
N LEU A 311 -1.18 20.98 5.65
CA LEU A 311 -2.42 20.21 5.72
C LEU A 311 -2.11 18.71 5.55
N PRO A 312 -2.85 17.82 6.24
CA PRO A 312 -2.72 16.40 6.02
C PRO A 312 -3.26 16.02 4.65
N VAL A 313 -2.56 15.11 3.99
CA VAL A 313 -3.04 14.47 2.76
C VAL A 313 -3.52 13.08 3.10
N ALA A 314 -4.70 12.71 2.61
CA ALA A 314 -5.25 11.38 2.81
C ALA A 314 -5.79 10.79 1.51
N MET A 315 -5.75 9.46 1.42
CA MET A 315 -6.39 8.68 0.36
C MET A 315 -7.02 7.41 0.94
N LYS A 316 -7.93 6.80 0.20
CA LYS A 316 -8.52 5.50 0.57
C LYS A 316 -8.07 4.43 -0.39
N VAL A 317 -7.86 3.24 0.14
CA VAL A 317 -7.58 2.04 -0.64
C VAL A 317 -8.55 0.93 -0.26
N GLU A 318 -9.12 0.26 -1.24
CA GLU A 318 -9.91 -0.96 -1.03
C GLU A 318 -8.96 -2.16 -0.95
N ILE A 319 -9.24 -3.04 0.01
CA ILE A 319 -8.57 -4.32 0.16
C ILE A 319 -9.43 -5.38 -0.53
N GLY A 320 -8.95 -5.83 -1.67
CA GLY A 320 -9.58 -6.85 -2.47
C GLY A 320 -9.39 -8.24 -1.85
N ASN A 321 -10.45 -8.78 -1.25
CA ASN A 321 -10.52 -10.22 -0.99
C ASN A 321 -10.71 -11.05 -2.28
N ASN A 322 -10.78 -10.39 -3.44
CA ASN A 322 -10.81 -11.01 -4.76
C ASN A 322 -10.31 -10.01 -5.82
N VAL A 323 -8.99 -9.80 -5.90
CA VAL A 323 -8.41 -9.72 -7.24
C VAL A 323 -7.96 -11.14 -7.52
N THR A 324 -8.62 -11.78 -8.49
CA THR A 324 -8.16 -13.03 -9.06
C THR A 324 -6.83 -12.76 -9.79
N VAL A 325 -5.75 -12.62 -9.02
CA VAL A 325 -4.40 -13.00 -9.42
C VAL A 325 -3.99 -14.24 -8.62
N GLY A 326 -4.92 -15.19 -8.50
CA GLY A 326 -4.49 -16.47 -9.01
C GLY A 326 -4.19 -16.22 -10.48
N ILE A 327 -3.06 -16.69 -11.00
CA ILE A 327 -3.16 -17.27 -12.35
C ILE A 327 -4.50 -18.00 -12.31
N LYS A 328 -5.47 -17.62 -13.15
CA LYS A 328 -6.41 -18.64 -13.58
C LYS A 328 -5.50 -19.64 -14.28
N GLN A 329 -4.84 -20.51 -13.52
CA GLN A 329 -5.00 -21.90 -13.80
C GLN A 329 -6.51 -21.99 -13.82
N GLN A 330 -7.06 -22.00 -15.03
CA GLN A 330 -8.26 -22.73 -15.24
C GLN A 330 -7.95 -24.09 -14.61
N VAL A 331 -8.24 -24.21 -13.32
CA VAL A 331 -8.77 -25.43 -12.78
C VAL A 331 -10.18 -25.49 -13.38
N SER A 332 -10.22 -25.67 -14.71
CA SER A 332 -10.89 -26.84 -15.24
C SER A 332 -10.45 -27.92 -14.29
N VAL A 333 -11.32 -28.36 -13.37
CA VAL A 333 -11.04 -29.54 -12.56
C VAL A 333 -10.51 -30.55 -13.56
N SER A 334 -9.19 -30.78 -13.53
CA SER A 334 -8.55 -31.53 -14.58
C SER A 334 -9.16 -32.91 -14.47
N SER A 335 -9.75 -33.39 -15.56
CA SER A 335 -10.19 -34.78 -15.62
C SER A 335 -9.02 -35.77 -15.58
N TRP A 336 -7.80 -35.25 -15.50
CA TRP A 336 -6.56 -36.00 -15.45
C TRP A 336 -6.51 -36.73 -14.11
N LYS A 337 -6.24 -38.02 -14.17
CA LYS A 337 -6.11 -38.91 -13.03
C LYS A 337 -4.75 -39.58 -13.13
N GLY A 338 -3.99 -39.50 -12.07
CA GLY A 338 -2.73 -40.19 -11.90
C GLY A 338 -2.79 -41.09 -10.68
N PHE A 339 -2.38 -42.34 -10.81
CA PHE A 339 -2.18 -43.21 -9.65
C PHE A 339 -0.89 -44.00 -9.77
N PHE A 340 -0.26 -44.27 -8.63
CA PHE A 340 0.97 -45.02 -8.53
C PHE A 340 0.72 -46.34 -7.81
N ALA A 341 1.06 -47.45 -8.45
CA ALA A 341 0.98 -48.79 -7.87
C ALA A 341 1.99 -49.71 -8.57
N ASN A 342 2.53 -50.71 -7.86
CA ASN A 342 3.44 -51.72 -8.42
C ASN A 342 4.63 -51.11 -9.19
N ASN A 343 5.24 -50.05 -8.64
CA ASN A 343 6.33 -49.30 -9.27
C ASN A 343 5.99 -48.65 -10.63
N GLN A 344 4.71 -48.49 -10.94
CA GLN A 344 4.24 -47.86 -12.17
C GLN A 344 3.36 -46.66 -11.86
N PHE A 345 3.58 -45.57 -12.57
CA PHE A 345 2.66 -44.44 -12.58
C PHE A 345 1.76 -44.55 -13.82
N ASN A 346 0.45 -44.56 -13.57
CA ASN A 346 -0.57 -44.67 -14.59
C ASN A 346 -1.32 -43.34 -14.68
N PHE A 347 -1.45 -42.82 -15.89
CA PHE A 347 -2.10 -41.55 -16.18
C PHE A 347 -3.29 -41.75 -17.12
N GLN A 348 -4.36 -41.00 -16.90
CA GLN A 348 -5.52 -40.93 -17.77
C GLN A 348 -6.12 -39.52 -17.81
N SER A 349 -6.49 -39.04 -19.00
CA SER A 349 -7.28 -37.83 -19.23
C SER A 349 -8.63 -38.17 -19.90
N LYS A 350 -9.61 -37.25 -19.84
CA LYS A 350 -10.92 -37.44 -20.52
C LYS A 350 -10.80 -37.48 -22.04
N ASN A 351 -9.96 -36.61 -22.62
CA ASN A 351 -9.76 -36.48 -24.06
C ASN A 351 -8.28 -36.70 -24.41
N PRO A 352 -7.96 -37.23 -25.61
CA PRO A 352 -6.58 -37.31 -26.09
C PRO A 352 -5.92 -35.94 -26.18
N GLU A 353 -4.67 -35.86 -25.77
CA GLU A 353 -3.83 -34.67 -25.85
C GLU A 353 -2.85 -34.83 -27.02
N SER A 354 -2.61 -33.76 -27.79
CA SER A 354 -1.70 -33.78 -28.95
C SER A 354 -0.29 -34.22 -28.54
N LEU A 355 0.17 -33.71 -27.40
CA LEU A 355 1.45 -34.02 -26.77
C LEU A 355 1.29 -33.98 -25.25
N LEU A 356 1.80 -35.01 -24.57
CA LEU A 356 1.99 -35.08 -23.14
C LEU A 356 3.48 -35.24 -22.85
N ASN A 357 4.09 -34.32 -22.09
CA ASN A 357 5.39 -34.55 -21.49
C ASN A 357 5.20 -34.95 -20.03
N VAL A 358 5.93 -35.98 -19.61
CA VAL A 358 6.00 -36.40 -18.22
C VAL A 358 7.42 -36.21 -17.72
N THR A 359 7.55 -35.65 -16.53
CA THR A 359 8.83 -35.46 -15.84
C THR A 359 8.66 -35.86 -14.39
N VAL A 360 9.60 -36.64 -13.85
CA VAL A 360 9.61 -37.02 -12.43
C VAL A 360 10.75 -36.30 -11.73
N PHE A 361 10.42 -35.65 -10.62
CA PHE A 361 11.37 -34.97 -9.75
C PHE A 361 11.49 -35.68 -8.40
N ASP A 362 12.68 -35.66 -7.82
CA ASP A 362 12.89 -36.03 -6.42
C ASP A 362 12.55 -34.87 -5.45
N LEU A 363 12.69 -35.13 -4.15
CA LEU A 363 12.42 -34.18 -3.07
C LEU A 363 13.21 -32.87 -3.14
N VAL A 364 14.39 -32.88 -3.78
CA VAL A 364 15.25 -31.69 -3.91
C VAL A 364 15.11 -31.02 -5.28
N GLY A 365 14.11 -31.44 -6.08
CA GLY A 365 13.81 -30.85 -7.38
C GLY A 365 14.70 -31.34 -8.52
N ARG A 366 15.50 -32.39 -8.33
CA ARG A 366 16.29 -32.98 -9.43
C ARG A 366 15.40 -33.82 -10.33
N MET A 367 15.55 -33.66 -11.63
CA MET A 367 14.87 -34.50 -12.63
C MET A 367 15.48 -35.91 -12.61
N VAL A 368 14.65 -36.91 -12.35
CA VAL A 368 15.07 -38.33 -12.30
C VAL A 368 14.48 -39.17 -13.44
N TYR A 369 13.48 -38.66 -14.15
CA TYR A 369 12.87 -39.32 -15.31
C TYR A 369 12.18 -38.29 -16.21
N THR A 370 12.17 -38.52 -17.52
CA THR A 370 11.33 -37.78 -18.46
C THR A 370 10.91 -38.65 -19.64
N ASN A 371 9.73 -38.40 -20.19
CA ASN A 371 9.25 -39.06 -21.41
C ASN A 371 8.18 -38.19 -22.12
N LYS A 372 7.86 -38.52 -23.36
CA LYS A 372 6.84 -37.84 -24.17
C LYS A 372 5.88 -38.84 -24.81
N PHE A 373 4.60 -38.51 -24.83
CA PHE A 373 3.55 -39.31 -25.46
C PHE A 373 2.74 -38.43 -26.41
N ASN A 374 2.55 -38.89 -27.64
CA ASN A 374 1.84 -38.15 -28.67
C ASN A 374 0.43 -38.69 -28.84
N SER A 375 -0.56 -37.81 -28.99
CA SER A 375 -1.93 -38.14 -29.39
C SER A 375 -2.56 -39.26 -28.55
N THR A 376 -2.38 -39.21 -27.23
CA THR A 376 -2.92 -40.19 -26.29
C THR A 376 -3.68 -39.52 -25.15
N ASN A 377 -4.62 -40.24 -24.55
CA ASN A 377 -5.27 -39.88 -23.30
C ASN A 377 -4.80 -40.74 -22.12
N THR A 378 -3.93 -41.72 -22.33
CA THR A 378 -3.39 -42.58 -21.27
C THR A 378 -1.91 -42.88 -21.50
N PHE A 379 -1.19 -43.12 -20.40
CA PHE A 379 0.14 -43.71 -20.45
C PHE A 379 0.49 -44.39 -19.13
N THR A 380 1.47 -45.28 -19.19
CA THR A 380 2.08 -45.90 -18.01
C THR A 380 3.59 -45.74 -18.11
N ILE A 381 4.22 -45.30 -17.03
CA ILE A 381 5.68 -45.25 -16.90
C ILE A 381 6.15 -46.19 -15.79
N ASN A 382 7.20 -46.96 -16.07
CA ASN A 382 7.83 -47.83 -15.11
C ASN A 382 8.92 -47.06 -14.33
N LEU A 383 8.76 -46.99 -13.02
CA LEU A 383 9.63 -46.30 -12.08
C LEU A 383 10.31 -47.29 -11.12
N SER A 384 10.47 -48.56 -11.52
CA SER A 384 11.17 -49.61 -10.76
C SER A 384 12.59 -49.20 -10.36
N ASN A 385 13.26 -48.42 -11.20
CA ASN A 385 14.66 -48.02 -11.00
C ASN A 385 14.86 -46.89 -9.99
N LEU A 386 13.79 -46.22 -9.54
CA LEU A 386 13.89 -45.18 -8.52
C LEU A 386 14.10 -45.79 -7.13
N THR A 387 14.87 -45.15 -6.25
CA THR A 387 14.98 -45.58 -4.85
C THR A 387 13.70 -45.27 -4.08
N ASN A 388 13.52 -45.88 -2.91
CA ASN A 388 12.38 -45.54 -2.04
C ASN A 388 12.43 -44.07 -1.64
N GLY A 389 11.28 -43.41 -1.59
CA GLY A 389 11.19 -41.98 -1.30
C GLY A 389 9.96 -41.32 -1.90
N LEU A 390 9.90 -40.00 -1.68
CA LEU A 390 8.85 -39.13 -2.20
C LEU A 390 9.30 -38.51 -3.54
N TYR A 391 8.43 -38.60 -4.54
CA TYR A 391 8.64 -38.02 -5.86
C TYR A 391 7.42 -37.25 -6.34
N PHE A 392 7.64 -36.37 -7.30
CA PHE A 392 6.60 -35.58 -7.96
C PHE A 392 6.60 -35.89 -9.45
N VAL A 393 5.48 -36.40 -9.96
CA VAL A 393 5.28 -36.64 -11.39
C VAL A 393 4.55 -35.43 -11.97
N TYR A 394 5.29 -34.60 -12.70
CA TYR A 394 4.75 -33.46 -13.43
C TYR A 394 4.38 -33.89 -14.85
N VAL A 395 3.12 -33.71 -15.21
CA VAL A 395 2.58 -33.98 -16.55
C VAL A 395 2.13 -32.66 -17.15
N ASN A 396 2.51 -32.36 -18.39
CA ASN A 396 2.00 -31.20 -19.10
C ASN A 396 1.65 -31.50 -20.57
N SER A 397 0.64 -30.79 -21.06
CA SER A 397 0.28 -30.66 -22.47
C SER A 397 0.37 -29.18 -22.87
N GLU A 398 -0.04 -28.85 -24.09
CA GLU A 398 -0.12 -27.45 -24.53
C GLU A 398 -1.10 -26.59 -23.70
N LYS A 399 -2.14 -27.21 -23.13
CA LYS A 399 -3.26 -26.49 -22.50
C LYS A 399 -3.41 -26.78 -21.01
N THR A 400 -2.80 -27.83 -20.49
CA THR A 400 -3.03 -28.30 -19.13
C THR A 400 -1.74 -28.83 -18.52
N GLN A 401 -1.56 -28.63 -17.23
CA GLN A 401 -0.45 -29.18 -16.47
C GLN A 401 -0.94 -29.64 -15.09
N GLU A 402 -0.40 -30.74 -14.59
CA GLU A 402 -0.74 -31.28 -13.28
C GLU A 402 0.46 -32.02 -12.67
N THR A 403 0.55 -31.95 -11.34
CA THR A 403 1.59 -32.64 -10.56
C THR A 403 0.96 -33.67 -9.65
N PHE A 404 1.43 -34.91 -9.73
CA PHE A 404 1.00 -36.01 -8.88
C PHE A 404 2.10 -36.34 -7.87
N LYS A 405 1.72 -36.38 -6.59
CA LYS A 405 2.59 -36.86 -5.52
C LYS A 405 2.60 -38.38 -5.54
N ILE A 406 3.77 -39.00 -5.60
CA ILE A 406 3.93 -40.46 -5.46
C ILE A 406 4.88 -40.78 -4.31
N ILE A 407 4.54 -41.82 -3.55
CA ILE A 407 5.40 -42.34 -2.49
C ILE A 407 5.79 -43.75 -2.92
N LYS A 408 7.10 -43.99 -3.06
CA LYS A 408 7.65 -45.31 -3.34
C LYS A 408 8.12 -45.94 -2.05
N GLU A 409 7.34 -46.90 -1.57
CA GLU A 409 7.64 -47.75 -0.41
C GLU A 409 8.06 -49.15 -0.88
N LYS A 410 8.59 -49.96 0.05
CA LYS A 410 9.02 -51.34 -0.25
C LYS A 410 7.86 -52.23 -0.67
#